data_AF-A0A925VFS0-F1
#
_entry.id   AF-A0A925VFS0-F1
#
_cell.length_a   1.000
_cell.length_b   1.000
_cell.length_c   1.000
_cell.angle_alpha   90.00
_cell.angle_beta   90.00
_cell.angle_gamma   90.00
#
_symmetry.space_group_name_H-M   'P 1'
#
loop_
_entity.id
_entity.type
_entity.pdbx_description
1 polymer ?
#
loop_
_entity_poly.entity_id
_entity_poly.type
_entity_poly.pdbx_seq_one_letter_code
_entity_poly.pdbx_strand_id
1 'polypeptide(L)' 'MAKLLTVLGTRPEIIKLSPLLPLLQAQFDHVLVHSGQHYSYELDARFFEEL' A
#
# COMPACT_ATOMS: atom_id res chain seq x y z
N MET A 1 -16.84 3.59 11.66
CA MET A 1 -15.76 2.71 11.16
C MET A 1 -14.52 2.96 11.99
N ALA A 2 -13.73 1.92 12.29
CA ALA A 2 -12.44 2.10 12.94
C ALA A 2 -11.43 2.67 11.93
N LYS A 3 -10.47 3.48 12.41
CA LYS A 3 -9.34 3.95 11.61
C LYS A 3 -8.29 2.86 11.55
N LEU A 4 -7.80 2.55 10.34
CA LEU A 4 -6.75 1.56 10.12
C LEU A 4 -5.60 2.19 9.34
N LEU A 5 -4.39 2.04 9.86
CA LEU A 5 -3.16 2.46 9.19
C LEU A 5 -2.38 1.23 8.74
N THR A 6 -2.10 1.11 7.45
CA THR A 6 -1.17 0.11 6.91
C THR A 6 0.12 0.80 6.50
N VAL A 7 1.25 0.36 7.06
CA VAL A 7 2.58 0.85 6.69
C VAL A 7 3.33 -0.26 5.96
N LEU A 8 3.92 0.05 4.80
CA LEU A 8 4.77 -0.85 4.04
C LEU A 8 5.96 -0.09 3.46
N GLY A 9 7.03 -0.76 3.05
CA GLY A 9 8.25 -0.11 2.57
C GLY A 9 9.04 -0.90 1.52
N THR A 10 8.63 -2.13 1.21
CA THR A 10 9.35 -3.02 0.31
C THR A 10 8.42 -3.62 -0.74
N ARG A 11 8.97 -3.94 -1.92
CA ARG A 11 8.23 -4.60 -3.01
C ARG A 11 7.51 -5.89 -2.58
N PRO A 12 8.11 -6.80 -1.79
CA PRO A 12 7.39 -7.98 -1.29
C PRO A 12 6.18 -7.66 -0.40
N GLU A 13 6.22 -6.57 0.38
CA GLU A 13 5.07 -6.15 1.19
C GLU A 13 3.95 -5.61 0.29
N ILE A 14 4.28 -4.79 -0.71
CA ILE A 14 3.31 -4.28 -1.68
C ILE A 14 2.60 -5.45 -2.39
N ILE A 15 3.35 -6.43 -2.90
CA ILE A 15 2.79 -7.60 -3.61
C ILE A 15 1.85 -8.39 -2.69
N LYS A 16 2.25 -8.64 -1.43
CA LYS A 16 1.45 -9.43 -0.49
C LYS A 16 0.21 -8.69 0.02
N LEU A 17 0.29 -7.37 0.15
CA LEU A 17 -0.79 -6.56 0.71
C LEU A 17 -1.77 -6.04 -0.35
N SER A 18 -1.35 -5.91 -1.61
CA SER A 18 -2.20 -5.48 -2.73
C SER A 18 -3.61 -6.09 -2.74
N PRO A 19 -3.80 -7.43 -2.65
CA PRO A 19 -5.16 -8.02 -2.66
C PRO A 19 -5.99 -7.70 -1.41
N LEU A 20 -5.35 -7.27 -0.32
CA LEU A 20 -6.01 -6.93 0.96
C LEU A 20 -6.46 -5.47 0.98
N LEU A 21 -5.77 -4.55 0.31
CA LEU A 21 -6.06 -3.11 0.36
C LEU A 21 -7.52 -2.76 -0.01
N PRO A 22 -8.14 -3.33 -1.07
CA PRO A 22 -9.53 -3.02 -1.39
C PRO A 22 -10.52 -3.48 -0.31
N LEU A 23 -10.22 -4.62 0.34
CA LEU A 23 -11.05 -5.15 1.43
C LEU A 23 -10.94 -4.27 2.68
N LEU A 24 -9.75 -3.75 2.96
CA LEU A 24 -9.51 -2.84 4.07
C LEU A 24 -10.18 -1.48 3.84
N GLN A 25 -10.11 -0.93 2.63
CA GLN A 25 -10.81 0.30 2.25
C GLN A 25 -12.34 0.18 2.36
N ALA A 26 -12.90 -0.99 2.05
CA ALA A 26 -14.35 -1.22 2.17
C ALA A 26 -14.84 -1.31 3.63
N GLN A 27 -13.97 -1.70 4.56
CA GLN A 27 -14.35 -2.02 5.95
C GLN A 27 -13.90 -0.95 6.97
N PHE A 28 -12.89 -0.14 6.63
CA PHE A 28 -12.24 0.80 7.54
C PHE A 28 -12.08 2.19 6.91
N ASP A 29 -11.93 3.21 7.77
CA ASP A 29 -11.33 4.47 7.37
C ASP A 29 -9.82 4.22 7.24
N HIS A 30 -9.44 3.73 6.06
CA HIS A 30 -8.14 3.12 5.80
C HIS A 30 -7.15 4.13 5.21
N VAL A 31 -5.96 4.20 5.82
CA VAL A 31 -4.83 5.00 5.35
C VAL A 31 -3.67 4.06 5.05
N LEU A 32 -3.10 4.20 3.85
CA LEU A 32 -1.90 3.49 3.42
C LEU A 32 -0.70 4.45 3.45
N VAL A 33 0.40 4.02 4.08
CA VAL A 33 1.67 4.78 4.14
C VAL A 33 2.80 3.92 3.58
N HIS A 34 3.49 4.45 2.58
CA HIS A 34 4.74 3.89 2.09
C HIS A 34 5.93 4.56 2.78
N SER A 35 6.79 3.80 3.46
CA SER A 35 7.90 4.34 4.28
C SER A 35 9.12 4.77 3.47
N GLY A 36 9.17 4.48 2.17
CA GLY A 36 10.24 4.92 1.27
C GLY A 36 11.55 4.15 1.40
N GLN A 37 11.55 2.98 2.08
CA GLN A 37 12.75 2.17 2.31
C GLN A 37 13.38 1.55 1.05
N HIS A 38 12.69 1.56 -0.09
CA HIS A 38 13.17 1.06 -1.39
C HIS A 38 12.87 2.03 -2.55
N TYR A 39 13.12 3.33 -2.35
CA TYR A 39 12.80 4.35 -3.36
C TYR A 39 13.65 4.23 -4.63
N SER A 40 13.07 3.62 -5.67
CA SER A 40 13.41 3.94 -7.07
C SER A 40 12.15 4.51 -7.71
N TYR A 41 12.11 5.83 -7.84
CA TYR A 41 10.98 6.60 -8.39
C TYR A 41 10.44 6.02 -9.72
N GLU A 42 11.33 5.52 -10.57
CA GLU A 42 10.99 5.01 -11.90
C GLU A 42 10.29 3.64 -11.87
N LEU A 43 10.46 2.85 -10.80
CA LEU A 43 9.93 1.48 -10.70
C LEU A 43 8.64 1.41 -9.88
N ASP A 44 8.51 2.24 -8.84
CA ASP A 44 7.33 2.27 -7.98
C ASP A 44 6.15 3.02 -8.65
N ALA A 45 6.43 4.06 -9.44
CA ALA A 45 5.38 4.86 -10.09
C ALA A 45 4.44 4.00 -10.96
N ARG A 46 4.98 3.05 -11.73
CA ARG A 46 4.16 2.15 -12.57
C ARG A 46 3.35 1.14 -11.76
N PHE A 47 3.84 0.73 -10.58
CA PHE A 47 3.11 -0.20 -9.73
C PHE A 47 1.95 0.49 -8.99
N PHE A 48 2.14 1.74 -8.59
CA PHE A 48 1.08 2.55 -7.95
C PHE A 48 0.03 3.05 -8.94
N GLU A 49 0.35 3.20 -10.22
CA GLU A 49 -0.65 3.51 -11.26
C GLU A 49 -1.65 2.35 -11.49
N GLU A 50 -1.28 1.12 -11.15
CA GLU A 50 -2.10 -0.09 -11.32
C GLU A 50 -2.85 -0.54 -10.05
N LEU A 51 -2.59 0.13 -8.92
CA LEU A 51 -3.18 -0.14 -7.60
C LEU A 51 -4.38 0.78 -7.31
#